data_AF-A0A8J6UNZ7-F1
#
_entry.id   AF-A0A8J6UNZ7-F1
#
_cell.length_a   1.000
_cell.length_b   1.000
_cell.length_c   1.000
_cell.angle_alpha   90.00
_cell.angle_beta   90.00
_cell.angle_gamma   90.00
#
_symmetry.space_group_name_H-M   'P 1'
#
loop_
_entity.id
_entity.type
_entity.pdbx_description
1 polymer ?
#
loop_
_entity_poly.entity_id
_entity_poly.type
_entity_poly.pdbx_seq_one_letter_code
_entity_poly.pdbx_strand_id
1 'polypeptide(L)'
;MAAGWRQLKAAVLAVCLCLCLMLTACSGGGPLSGNYVEDTVAVADTLLATIALPADDPGRSEAETSARGLINDYMARYRPQPKVNGLASFTTMQTALNSLAGHYANYPNRPVPDALRDRVSKELKKAETGVVRGA
;
A
#
# COMPACT_ATOMS: atom_id res chain seq x y z
N MET A 1 41.49 8.11 -32.42
CA MET A 1 40.58 8.98 -31.63
C MET A 1 39.11 8.50 -31.65
N ALA A 2 38.83 7.19 -31.79
CA ALA A 2 37.44 6.68 -31.90
C ALA A 2 36.97 5.87 -30.67
N ALA A 3 37.86 5.52 -29.74
CA ALA A 3 37.54 4.66 -28.60
C ALA A 3 36.88 5.42 -27.43
N GLY A 4 37.26 6.68 -27.18
CA GLY A 4 36.72 7.47 -26.06
C GLY A 4 35.23 7.81 -26.22
N TRP A 5 34.75 8.00 -27.45
CA TRP A 5 33.36 8.39 -27.71
C TRP A 5 32.37 7.24 -27.48
N ARG A 6 32.80 5.99 -27.68
CA ARG A 6 31.98 4.79 -27.42
C ARG A 6 31.78 4.56 -25.91
N GLN A 7 32.84 4.79 -25.12
CA GLN A 7 32.80 4.68 -23.66
C GLN A 7 31.92 5.77 -23.04
N LEU A 8 32.03 7.01 -23.54
CA LEU A 8 31.17 8.13 -23.12
C LEU A 8 29.69 7.88 -23.46
N LYS A 9 29.38 7.36 -24.65
CA LYS A 9 28.00 7.04 -25.04
C LYS A 9 27.40 5.91 -24.19
N ALA A 10 28.19 4.89 -23.87
CA ALA A 10 27.76 3.80 -22.99
C ALA A 10 27.54 4.27 -21.54
N ALA A 11 28.40 5.15 -21.03
CA ALA A 11 28.26 5.74 -19.70
C ALA A 11 27.01 6.63 -19.59
N VAL A 12 26.74 7.47 -20.60
CA VAL A 12 25.53 8.31 -20.64
C VAL A 12 24.26 7.45 -20.73
N LEU A 13 24.28 6.39 -21.54
CA LEU A 13 23.15 5.46 -21.63
C LEU A 13 22.92 4.72 -20.31
N ALA A 14 23.99 4.26 -19.64
CA ALA A 14 23.90 3.59 -18.34
C ALA A 14 23.38 4.53 -17.23
N VAL A 15 23.85 5.78 -17.20
CA VAL A 15 23.37 6.79 -16.24
C VAL A 15 21.91 7.13 -16.49
N CYS A 16 21.49 7.29 -17.76
CA CYS A 16 20.07 7.45 -18.11
C CYS A 16 19.24 6.23 -17.71
N LEU A 17 19.72 5.01 -17.92
CA LEU A 17 18.99 3.80 -17.52
C LEU A 17 18.86 3.69 -15.99
N CYS A 18 19.92 4.01 -15.24
CA CYS A 18 19.88 4.06 -13.77
C CYS A 18 18.94 5.15 -13.26
N LEU A 19 18.91 6.33 -13.90
CA LEU A 19 17.97 7.40 -13.58
C LEU A 19 16.53 6.98 -13.85
N CYS A 20 16.25 6.34 -15.00
CA CYS A 20 14.91 5.83 -15.32
C CYS A 20 14.45 4.75 -14.33
N LEU A 21 15.36 3.91 -13.82
CA LEU A 21 15.05 2.90 -12.80
C LEU A 21 14.80 3.50 -11.40
N MET A 22 15.31 4.70 -11.11
CA MET A 22 15.04 5.44 -9.86
C MET A 22 13.73 6.22 -9.89
N LEU A 23 13.18 6.49 -11.09
CA LEU A 23 11.91 7.21 -11.28
C LEU A 23 10.66 6.32 -11.17
N THR A 24 10.82 5.00 -11.12
CA THR A 24 9.70 4.04 -10.97
C THR A 24 9.38 3.69 -9.51
N ALA A 25 9.91 4.42 -8.53
CA ALA A 25 9.67 4.17 -7.10
C ALA A 25 8.46 4.93 -6.53
N CYS A 26 7.62 5.54 -7.37
CA CYS A 26 6.38 6.19 -6.94
C CYS A 26 5.18 5.32 -7.31
N SER A 27 4.86 4.33 -6.48
CA SER A 27 3.51 3.78 -6.39
C SER A 27 3.07 3.90 -4.93
N GLY A 28 1.95 4.58 -4.72
CA GLY A 28 1.64 5.37 -3.53
C GLY A 28 1.61 4.65 -2.18
N GLY A 29 1.92 5.46 -1.16
CA GLY A 29 2.16 5.07 0.22
C GLY A 29 3.63 5.36 0.55
N GLY A 30 3.91 6.48 1.23
CA GLY A 30 5.26 6.74 1.72
C GLY A 30 5.76 5.53 2.54
N PRO A 31 7.08 5.26 2.57
CA PRO A 31 7.60 4.10 3.27
C PRO A 31 7.13 4.11 4.72
N LEU A 32 6.58 2.98 5.17
CA LEU A 32 6.16 2.76 6.56
C LEU A 32 7.25 3.23 7.52
N SER A 33 6.89 4.12 8.46
CA SER A 33 7.82 4.75 9.41
C SER A 33 8.47 3.73 10.34
N GLY A 34 7.77 2.62 10.61
CA GLY A 34 8.13 1.63 11.62
C GLY A 34 7.45 1.83 12.95
N ASN A 35 6.86 3.00 13.18
CA ASN A 35 5.98 3.20 14.33
C ASN A 35 4.63 2.54 14.04
N TYR A 36 4.33 1.45 14.76
CA TYR A 36 3.10 0.68 14.58
C TYR A 36 1.84 1.52 14.70
N VAL A 37 1.78 2.48 15.62
CA VAL A 37 0.60 3.33 15.81
C VAL A 37 0.41 4.25 14.63
N GLU A 38 1.46 4.99 14.26
CA GLU A 38 1.44 5.94 13.15
C GLU A 38 1.14 5.24 11.82
N ASP A 39 1.81 4.13 11.55
CA ASP A 39 1.64 3.36 10.32
C ASP A 39 0.24 2.74 10.22
N THR A 40 -0.33 2.25 11.32
CA THR A 40 -1.69 1.69 11.32
C THR A 40 -2.73 2.75 10.99
N VAL A 41 -2.60 3.95 11.59
CA VAL A 41 -3.51 5.08 11.32
C VAL A 41 -3.38 5.52 9.86
N ALA A 42 -2.15 5.76 9.40
CA ALA A 42 -1.88 6.22 8.04
C ALA A 42 -2.38 5.21 6.97
N VAL A 43 -2.17 3.91 7.19
CA VAL A 43 -2.65 2.87 6.27
C VAL A 43 -4.18 2.80 6.30
N ALA A 44 -4.81 2.86 7.47
CA ALA A 44 -6.27 2.84 7.58
C ALA A 44 -6.90 4.02 6.81
N ASP A 45 -6.38 5.24 7.01
CA ASP A 45 -6.85 6.45 6.32
C ASP A 45 -6.68 6.35 4.80
N THR A 46 -5.51 5.90 4.35
CA THR A 46 -5.22 5.74 2.91
C THR A 46 -6.16 4.74 2.25
N LEU A 47 -6.42 3.61 2.91
CA LEU A 47 -7.33 2.59 2.40
C LEU A 47 -8.79 3.05 2.43
N LEU A 48 -9.22 3.77 3.47
CA LEU A 48 -10.54 4.39 3.54
C LEU A 48 -10.77 5.38 2.40
N ALA A 49 -9.78 6.22 2.10
CA ALA A 49 -9.83 7.14 0.97
C ALA A 49 -9.90 6.39 -0.37
N THR A 50 -9.11 5.32 -0.52
CA THR A 50 -9.07 4.52 -1.75
C THR A 50 -10.42 3.84 -2.04
N ILE A 51 -11.03 3.20 -1.03
CA ILE A 51 -12.31 2.50 -1.23
C ILE A 51 -13.51 3.46 -1.36
N ALA A 52 -13.32 4.75 -1.04
CA ALA A 52 -14.32 5.80 -1.24
C ALA A 52 -14.32 6.37 -2.67
N LEU A 53 -13.34 6.01 -3.51
CA LEU A 53 -13.28 6.48 -4.89
C LEU A 53 -14.50 6.00 -5.70
N PRO A 54 -15.12 6.88 -6.52
CA PRO A 54 -16.16 6.50 -7.44
C PRO A 54 -15.72 5.41 -8.43
N ALA A 55 -16.66 4.58 -8.89
CA ALA A 55 -16.36 3.49 -9.82
C ALA A 55 -15.84 3.98 -11.19
N ASP A 56 -16.23 5.19 -11.59
CA ASP A 56 -15.86 5.89 -12.82
C ASP A 56 -14.65 6.82 -12.65
N ASP A 57 -14.04 6.88 -11.46
CA ASP A 57 -12.85 7.68 -11.21
C ASP A 57 -11.66 7.18 -12.07
N PRO A 58 -11.02 8.05 -12.87
CA PRO A 58 -9.93 7.65 -13.77
C PRO A 58 -8.66 7.21 -13.02
N GLY A 59 -8.45 7.67 -11.78
CA GLY A 59 -7.32 7.32 -10.93
C GLY A 59 -7.55 6.06 -10.08
N ARG A 60 -8.76 5.49 -10.06
CA ARG A 60 -9.11 4.34 -9.22
C ARG A 60 -8.17 3.15 -9.40
N SER A 61 -7.83 2.80 -10.64
CA SER A 61 -6.99 1.64 -10.92
C SER A 61 -5.57 1.79 -10.32
N GLU A 62 -5.01 2.99 -10.41
CA GLU A 62 -3.71 3.31 -9.83
C GLU A 62 -3.75 3.34 -8.30
N ALA A 63 -4.81 3.91 -7.73
CA ALA A 63 -5.04 3.93 -6.29
C ALA A 63 -5.22 2.51 -5.72
N GLU A 64 -6.00 1.64 -6.36
CA GLU A 64 -6.17 0.24 -5.97
C GLU A 64 -4.84 -0.54 -6.08
N THR A 65 -4.03 -0.25 -7.09
CA THR A 65 -2.69 -0.85 -7.25
C THR A 65 -1.74 -0.42 -6.13
N SER A 66 -1.73 0.87 -5.80
CA SER A 66 -0.97 1.40 -4.67
C SER A 66 -1.43 0.81 -3.34
N ALA A 67 -2.75 0.67 -3.14
CA ALA A 67 -3.33 0.03 -1.96
C ALA A 67 -2.91 -1.44 -1.81
N ARG A 68 -2.82 -2.21 -2.90
CA ARG A 68 -2.26 -3.59 -2.86
C ARG A 68 -0.82 -3.60 -2.35
N GLY A 69 0.02 -2.68 -2.82
CA GLY A 69 1.40 -2.51 -2.36
C GLY A 69 1.45 -2.19 -0.87
N LEU A 70 0.70 -1.19 -0.45
CA LEU A 70 0.63 -0.74 0.95
C LEU A 70 0.16 -1.85 1.91
N ILE A 71 -0.84 -2.65 1.51
CA ILE A 71 -1.29 -3.82 2.27
C ILE A 71 -0.15 -4.82 2.46
N ASN A 72 0.57 -5.14 1.38
CA ASN A 72 1.68 -6.10 1.43
C ASN A 72 2.80 -5.59 2.34
N ASP A 73 3.18 -4.32 2.22
CA ASP A 73 4.25 -3.72 3.03
C ASP A 73 3.89 -3.71 4.52
N TYR A 74 2.65 -3.33 4.86
CA TYR A 74 2.18 -3.31 6.24
C TYR A 74 2.18 -4.71 6.85
N MET A 75 1.66 -5.68 6.10
CA MET A 75 1.60 -7.08 6.53
C MET A 75 2.99 -7.70 6.67
N ALA A 76 3.89 -7.45 5.72
CA ALA A 76 5.27 -7.93 5.76
C ALA A 76 6.04 -7.37 6.96
N ARG A 77 5.81 -6.10 7.31
CA ARG A 77 6.46 -5.44 8.45
C ARG A 77 5.97 -5.95 9.79
N TYR A 78 4.65 -5.99 10.00
CA TYR A 78 4.08 -6.15 11.35
C TYR A 78 3.67 -7.58 11.70
N ARG A 79 3.30 -8.41 10.72
CA ARG A 79 2.91 -9.81 10.98
C ARG A 79 4.00 -10.64 11.67
N PRO A 80 5.30 -10.53 11.32
CA PRO A 80 6.35 -11.32 11.98
C PRO A 80 6.67 -10.85 13.41
N GLN A 81 6.19 -9.68 13.83
CA GLN A 81 6.59 -9.09 15.11
C GLN A 81 5.73 -9.63 16.27
N PRO A 82 6.29 -10.39 17.23
CA PRO A 82 5.50 -10.99 18.32
C PRO A 82 4.84 -9.96 19.24
N LYS A 83 5.41 -8.76 19.33
CA LYS A 83 4.87 -7.65 20.13
C LYS A 83 3.62 -7.01 19.50
N VAL A 84 3.38 -7.25 18.22
CA VAL A 84 2.31 -6.61 17.44
C VAL A 84 1.26 -7.62 16.97
N ASN A 85 1.69 -8.79 16.50
CA ASN A 85 0.82 -9.70 15.78
C ASN A 85 -0.32 -10.33 16.59
N GLY A 86 -0.27 -10.24 17.92
CA GLY A 86 -1.34 -10.65 18.84
C GLY A 86 -2.26 -9.52 19.29
N LEU A 87 -1.99 -8.26 18.93
CA LEU A 87 -2.80 -7.12 19.34
C LEU A 87 -4.18 -7.15 18.68
N ALA A 88 -5.22 -6.70 19.39
CA ALA A 88 -6.58 -6.69 18.84
C ALA A 88 -6.70 -5.70 17.68
N SER A 89 -6.02 -4.56 17.78
CA SER A 89 -5.84 -3.62 16.66
C SER A 89 -5.24 -4.29 15.43
N PHE A 90 -4.17 -5.08 15.57
CA PHE A 90 -3.50 -5.72 14.45
C PHE A 90 -4.39 -6.78 13.78
N THR A 91 -4.99 -7.66 14.59
CA THR A 91 -5.85 -8.73 14.07
C THR A 91 -7.12 -8.18 13.40
N THR A 92 -7.67 -7.08 13.92
CA THR A 92 -8.77 -6.34 13.28
C THR A 92 -8.32 -5.76 11.94
N MET A 93 -7.17 -5.09 11.90
CA MET A 93 -6.59 -4.55 10.66
C MET A 93 -6.40 -5.67 9.63
N GLN A 94 -5.75 -6.77 10.03
CA GLN A 94 -5.50 -7.94 9.18
C GLN A 94 -6.78 -8.51 8.55
N THR A 95 -7.91 -8.52 9.27
CA THR A 95 -9.19 -8.97 8.73
C THR A 95 -9.66 -8.09 7.57
N ALA A 96 -9.55 -6.77 7.75
CA ALA A 96 -9.88 -5.79 6.72
C ALA A 96 -8.96 -5.94 5.51
N LEU A 97 -7.65 -6.03 5.76
CA LEU A 97 -6.63 -6.12 4.71
C LEU A 97 -6.77 -7.41 3.89
N ASN A 98 -7.00 -8.55 4.54
CA ASN A 98 -7.22 -9.82 3.86
C ASN A 98 -8.48 -9.80 2.99
N SER A 99 -9.56 -9.18 3.49
CA SER A 99 -10.80 -9.02 2.72
C SER A 99 -10.57 -8.19 1.45
N LEU A 100 -9.86 -7.06 1.59
CA LEU A 100 -9.60 -6.14 0.49
C LEU A 100 -8.61 -6.73 -0.53
N ALA A 101 -7.51 -7.33 -0.07
CA ALA A 101 -6.55 -8.04 -0.91
C ALA A 101 -7.21 -9.19 -1.69
N GLY A 102 -8.12 -9.94 -1.03
CA GLY A 102 -8.90 -10.98 -1.68
C GLY A 102 -9.78 -10.45 -2.81
N HIS A 103 -10.48 -9.33 -2.61
CA HIS A 103 -11.27 -8.69 -3.67
C HIS A 103 -10.38 -8.26 -4.84
N TYR A 104 -9.30 -7.55 -4.52
CA TYR A 104 -8.36 -7.05 -5.50
C TYR A 104 -7.66 -8.15 -6.32
N ALA A 105 -7.42 -9.32 -5.75
CA ALA A 105 -6.84 -10.46 -6.48
C ALA A 105 -7.85 -11.14 -7.41
N ASN A 106 -9.10 -11.31 -6.96
CA ASN A 106 -10.11 -12.07 -7.69
C ASN A 106 -10.89 -11.22 -8.70
N TYR A 107 -11.00 -9.91 -8.47
CA TYR A 107 -11.84 -9.01 -9.25
C TYR A 107 -11.12 -7.69 -9.62
N PRO A 108 -9.98 -7.74 -10.33
CA PRO A 108 -9.11 -6.57 -10.55
C PRO A 108 -9.74 -5.42 -11.34
N ASN A 109 -10.81 -5.69 -12.10
CA ASN A 109 -11.51 -4.69 -12.92
C ASN A 109 -12.91 -4.36 -12.36
N ARG A 110 -13.22 -4.75 -11.12
CA ARG A 110 -14.52 -4.50 -10.47
C ARG A 110 -14.33 -3.59 -9.27
N PRO A 111 -15.20 -2.58 -9.09
CA PRO A 111 -15.21 -1.80 -7.87
C PRO A 111 -15.49 -2.70 -6.66
N VAL A 112 -15.03 -2.27 -5.48
CA VAL A 112 -15.33 -2.93 -4.21
C VAL A 112 -16.85 -2.89 -3.96
N PRO A 113 -17.53 -4.04 -3.79
CA PRO A 113 -18.96 -4.08 -3.52
C PRO A 113 -19.33 -3.33 -2.23
N ASP A 114 -20.49 -2.69 -2.21
CA ASP A 114 -20.92 -1.83 -1.09
C ASP A 114 -20.85 -2.53 0.27
N ALA A 115 -21.38 -3.76 0.36
CA ALA A 115 -21.34 -4.54 1.59
C ALA A 115 -19.91 -4.85 2.07
N LEU A 116 -18.97 -5.06 1.14
CA LEU A 116 -17.56 -5.26 1.47
C LEU A 116 -16.92 -3.95 1.93
N ARG A 117 -17.18 -2.86 1.21
CA ARG A 117 -16.69 -1.52 1.54
C ARG A 117 -17.13 -1.10 2.94
N ASP A 118 -18.39 -1.31 3.30
CA ASP A 118 -18.93 -0.96 4.62
C ASP A 118 -18.26 -1.76 5.74
N ARG A 119 -18.11 -3.08 5.54
CA ARG A 119 -17.43 -3.95 6.51
C ARG A 119 -15.97 -3.55 6.70
N VAL A 120 -15.22 -3.42 5.61
CA VAL A 120 -13.80 -3.03 5.63
C VAL A 120 -13.65 -1.66 6.28
N SER A 121 -14.50 -0.69 5.94
CA SER A 121 -14.46 0.65 6.55
C SER A 121 -14.63 0.60 8.07
N LYS A 122 -15.55 -0.24 8.57
CA LYS A 122 -15.76 -0.43 10.00
C LYS A 122 -14.56 -1.08 10.68
N GLU A 123 -13.96 -2.08 10.05
CA GLU A 123 -12.79 -2.78 10.59
C GLU A 123 -11.55 -1.87 10.60
N LEU A 124 -11.30 -1.10 9.54
CA LEU A 124 -10.21 -0.13 9.46
C LEU A 124 -10.33 0.93 10.57
N LYS A 125 -11.51 1.56 10.72
CA LYS A 125 -11.76 2.54 11.79
C LYS A 125 -11.61 1.94 13.19
N LYS A 126 -12.03 0.68 13.36
CA LYS A 126 -11.88 -0.02 14.64
C LYS A 126 -10.41 -0.30 14.95
N ALA A 127 -9.61 -0.69 13.96
CA ALA A 127 -8.18 -0.90 14.12
C ALA A 127 -7.44 0.40 14.46
N GLU A 128 -7.74 1.48 13.73
CA GLU A 128 -7.24 2.84 13.98
C GLU A 128 -7.55 3.32 15.40
N THR A 129 -8.82 3.18 15.81
CA THR A 129 -9.25 3.57 17.16
C THR A 129 -8.60 2.69 18.23
N GLY A 130 -8.45 1.39 17.97
CA GLY A 130 -7.84 0.43 18.89
C GLY A 130 -6.36 0.73 19.11
N VAL A 131 -5.61 0.96 18.03
CA VAL A 131 -4.17 1.18 18.10
C VAL A 131 -3.82 2.47 18.85
N VAL A 132 -4.58 3.55 18.63
CA VAL A 132 -4.38 4.83 19.34
C VAL A 132 -4.67 4.69 20.84
N ARG A 133 -5.62 3.82 21.21
CA ARG A 133 -5.95 3.53 22.61
C ARG A 133 -4.99 2.54 23.27
N GLY A 134 -4.09 1.91 22.52
CA GLY A 134 -3.22 0.83 23.00
C GLY A 134 -3.95 -0.49 23.23
N ALA A 135 -5.05 -0.74 22.50
CA ALA A 135 -5.88 -1.94 22.57
C ALA A 135 -5.67 -2.91 21.38
#